data_AF-A0A7J8MB22-F1
#
_entry.id   AF-A0A7J8MB22-F1
#
_cell.length_a   1.000
_cell.length_b   1.000
_cell.length_c   1.000
_cell.angle_alpha   90.00
_cell.angle_beta   90.00
_cell.angle_gamma   90.00
#
_symmetry.space_group_name_H-M   'P 1'
#
loop_
_entity.id
_entity.type
_entity.pdbx_description
1 polymer ?
#
loop_
_entity_poly.entity_id
_entity_poly.type
_entity_poly.pdbx_seq_one_letter_code
_entity_poly.pdbx_strand_id
1 'polypeptide(L)'
;MVKYLQQLECLEISECKCIQEIISKEKMTKEAFENKALICFPRLNSLKLKDLQDLIGFCHEDYTVKFPALKSLEIENCPELKGFIHKSM
;
A
#
# COMPACT_ATOMS: atom_id res chain seq x y z
N MET A 1 -0.50 -12.45 8.27
CA MET A 1 -0.32 -12.78 6.83
C MET A 1 0.48 -11.68 6.14
N VAL A 2 1.82 -11.72 6.14
CA VAL A 2 2.68 -10.85 5.29
C VAL A 2 4.02 -11.54 4.93
N LYS A 3 4.15 -12.85 5.15
CA LYS A 3 5.41 -13.59 4.90
C LYS A 3 5.68 -13.83 3.40
N TYR A 4 4.63 -13.81 2.57
CA TYR A 4 4.73 -14.20 1.16
C TYR A 4 5.14 -13.06 0.22
N LEU A 5 5.03 -11.79 0.63
CA LEU A 5 5.37 -10.63 -0.21
C LEU A 5 6.78 -10.09 0.03
N GLN A 6 7.60 -10.76 0.86
CA GLN A 6 8.98 -10.32 1.13
C GLN A 6 9.90 -10.44 -0.09
N GLN A 7 9.53 -11.28 -1.06
CA GLN A 7 10.25 -11.44 -2.32
C GLN A 7 9.66 -10.61 -3.46
N LEU A 8 8.61 -9.82 -3.20
CA LEU A 8 8.01 -8.99 -4.23
C LEU A 8 9.00 -7.91 -4.67
N GLU A 9 9.35 -7.91 -5.95
CA GLU A 9 10.30 -6.96 -6.55
C GLU A 9 9.57 -5.85 -7.32
N CYS A 10 8.47 -6.18 -7.97
CA CYS A 10 7.63 -5.25 -8.72
C CYS A 10 6.17 -5.40 -8.28
N LEU A 11 5.51 -4.27 -8.02
CA LEU A 11 4.07 -4.20 -7.79
C LEU A 11 3.49 -3.18 -8.77
N GLU A 12 2.56 -3.63 -9.60
CA GLU A 12 1.82 -2.79 -10.53
C GLU A 12 0.33 -3.04 -10.35
N ILE A 13 -0.42 -1.96 -10.17
CA ILE A 13 -1.88 -1.96 -10.08
C ILE A 13 -2.37 -0.92 -11.07
N SER A 14 -3.08 -1.36 -12.10
CA SER A 14 -3.59 -0.52 -13.17
C SER A 14 -5.08 -0.72 -13.40
N GLU A 15 -5.77 0.34 -13.84
CA GLU A 15 -7.14 0.31 -14.35
C GLU A 15 -8.19 -0.31 -13.41
N CYS A 16 -7.93 -0.29 -12.10
CA CYS A 16 -8.82 -0.82 -11.09
C CYS A 16 -9.75 0.28 -10.56
N LYS A 17 -11.07 0.05 -10.67
CA LYS A 17 -12.10 1.02 -10.30
C LYS A 17 -12.66 0.86 -8.89
N CYS A 18 -12.28 -0.19 -8.16
CA CYS A 18 -12.85 -0.49 -6.84
C CYS A 18 -11.83 -0.45 -5.70
N ILE A 19 -10.54 -0.25 -6.00
CA ILE A 19 -9.51 -0.27 -4.98
C ILE A 19 -9.44 1.10 -4.29
N GLN A 20 -9.77 1.11 -3.00
CA GLN A 20 -9.66 2.31 -2.16
C GLN A 20 -8.34 2.36 -1.39
N GLU A 21 -7.88 1.20 -0.93
CA GLU A 21 -6.60 1.02 -0.25
C GLU A 21 -5.92 -0.24 -0.77
N ILE A 22 -4.59 -0.19 -0.91
CA ILE A 22 -3.80 -1.36 -1.34
C ILE A 22 -3.55 -2.31 -0.18
N ILE A 23 -3.39 -1.76 1.02
CA ILE A 23 -3.32 -2.50 2.28
C ILE A 23 -4.45 -1.99 3.17
N SER A 24 -5.46 -2.84 3.35
CA SER A 24 -6.63 -2.56 4.18
C SER A 24 -6.67 -3.42 5.45
N LYS A 25 -7.51 -3.00 6.40
CA LYS A 25 -7.66 -3.59 7.73
C LYS A 25 -8.40 -4.93 7.76
N GLU A 26 -9.05 -5.34 6.68
CA GLU A 26 -9.92 -6.52 6.69
C GLU A 26 -9.11 -7.81 6.85
N LYS A 27 -9.24 -8.40 8.05
CA LYS A 27 -8.73 -9.73 8.47
C LYS A 27 -7.28 -9.83 8.94
N MET A 28 -6.69 -8.79 9.52
CA MET A 28 -5.60 -9.02 10.48
C MET A 28 -6.21 -9.32 11.85
N THR A 29 -5.95 -10.51 12.38
CA THR A 29 -6.44 -10.95 13.69
C THR A 29 -6.10 -9.94 14.78
N LYS A 30 -6.97 -9.85 15.80
CA LYS A 30 -6.94 -8.89 16.94
C LYS A 30 -5.60 -8.78 17.68
N GLU A 31 -4.64 -9.65 17.41
CA GLU A 31 -3.32 -9.70 18.05
C GLU A 31 -2.31 -8.68 17.48
N ALA A 32 -2.57 -8.05 16.33
CA ALA A 32 -1.68 -7.04 15.76
C ALA A 32 -1.95 -5.60 16.28
N PHE A 33 -2.88 -5.44 17.23
CA PHE A 33 -3.48 -4.16 17.58
C PHE A 33 -2.71 -3.35 18.65
N GLU A 34 -1.70 -3.93 19.29
CA GLU A 34 -0.97 -3.23 20.36
C GLU A 34 0.19 -2.36 19.85
N ASN A 35 0.56 -2.47 18.57
CA ASN A 35 1.61 -1.66 17.95
C ASN A 35 1.26 -1.36 16.49
N LYS A 36 1.59 -0.15 15.99
CA LYS A 36 1.50 0.20 14.56
C LYS A 36 2.00 -0.97 13.72
N ALA A 37 1.14 -1.55 12.89
CA ALA A 37 1.51 -2.74 12.14
C ALA A 37 2.60 -2.38 11.13
N LEU A 38 3.82 -2.90 11.36
CA LEU A 38 4.96 -2.69 10.48
C LEU A 38 4.87 -3.64 9.29
N ILE A 39 4.78 -3.08 8.10
CA ILE A 39 4.81 -3.81 6.84
C ILE A 39 6.08 -3.43 6.11
N CYS A 40 6.86 -4.42 5.71
CA CYS A 40 8.12 -4.20 5.01
C CYS A 40 8.11 -4.97 3.69
N PHE A 41 8.44 -4.28 2.62
CA PHE A 41 8.70 -4.85 1.30
C PHE A 41 10.19 -4.74 0.99
N PRO A 42 11.03 -5.68 1.50
CA PRO A 42 12.47 -5.50 1.53
C PRO A 42 13.12 -5.55 0.13
N ARG A 43 12.45 -6.14 -0.86
CA ARG A 43 12.96 -6.30 -2.23
C ARG A 43 12.21 -5.47 -3.27
N LEU A 44 11.11 -4.81 -2.90
CA LEU A 44 10.29 -4.07 -3.84
C LEU A 44 11.10 -2.89 -4.36
N ASN A 45 11.43 -2.95 -5.65
CA ASN A 45 12.23 -1.97 -6.35
C ASN A 45 11.41 -1.12 -7.32
N SER A 46 10.23 -1.60 -7.74
CA SER A 46 9.30 -0.87 -8.59
C SER A 46 7.87 -0.94 -8.05
N LEU A 47 7.26 0.22 -7.83
CA LEU A 47 5.84 0.38 -7.48
C LEU A 47 5.15 1.28 -8.50
N LYS A 48 4.09 0.78 -9.14
CA LYS A 48 3.32 1.50 -10.16
C LYS A 48 1.83 1.46 -9.85
N LEU A 49 1.20 2.62 -9.79
CA LEU A 49 -0.22 2.82 -9.53
C LEU A 49 -0.80 3.65 -10.69
N LYS A 50 -1.66 3.05 -11.51
CA LYS A 50 -2.13 3.69 -12.76
C LYS A 50 -3.64 3.62 -12.90
N ASP A 51 -4.27 4.72 -13.28
CA ASP A 51 -5.69 4.78 -13.64
C ASP A 51 -6.62 4.25 -12.52
N LEU A 52 -6.26 4.52 -11.26
CA LEU A 52 -6.99 4.07 -10.07
C LEU A 52 -7.93 5.16 -9.58
N GLN A 53 -9.18 5.11 -10.04
CA GLN A 53 -10.16 6.19 -9.84
C GLN A 53 -10.54 6.37 -8.37
N ASP A 54 -10.69 5.27 -7.63
CA ASP A 54 -11.18 5.29 -6.24
C ASP A 54 -10.05 5.17 -5.20
N LEU A 55 -8.78 5.16 -5.62
CA LEU A 55 -7.66 4.97 -4.70
C LEU A 55 -7.48 6.19 -3.79
N ILE A 56 -7.71 6.00 -2.49
CA ILE A 56 -7.58 7.05 -1.48
C ILE A 56 -6.15 7.10 -0.92
N GLY A 57 -5.48 5.95 -0.83
CA GLY A 57 -4.11 5.83 -0.34
C GLY A 57 -3.56 4.41 -0.42
N PHE A 58 -2.26 4.25 -0.17
CA PHE A 58 -1.63 2.93 -0.12
C PHE A 58 -2.10 2.14 1.12
N CYS A 59 -2.19 2.81 2.27
CA CYS A 59 -2.71 2.24 3.52
C CYS A 59 -3.20 3.34 4.48
N HIS A 60 -3.90 2.93 5.56
CA HIS A 60 -4.26 3.79 6.70
C HIS A 60 -3.04 4.16 7.57
N GLU A 61 -3.12 5.26 8.32
CA GLU A 61 -2.04 5.75 9.21
C GLU A 61 -1.70 4.83 10.39
N ASP A 62 -2.57 3.85 10.67
CA ASP A 62 -2.31 2.75 11.62
C ASP A 62 -1.16 1.84 11.16
N TYR A 63 -0.81 1.88 9.87
CA TYR A 63 0.27 1.10 9.28
C TYR A 63 1.53 1.92 9.10
N THR A 64 2.67 1.29 9.37
CA THR A 64 3.97 1.80 8.94
C THR A 64 4.48 0.91 7.82
N VAL A 65 4.59 1.45 6.61
CA VAL A 65 5.14 0.74 5.44
C VAL A 65 6.58 1.16 5.18
N LYS A 66 7.45 0.20 4.88
CA LYS A 66 8.86 0.42 4.49
C LYS A 66 9.18 -0.24 3.15
N PHE A 67 9.88 0.49 2.30
CA PHE A 67 10.36 0.03 0.99
C PHE A 67 11.88 0.28 0.85
N PRO A 68 12.73 -0.43 1.59
CA PRO A 68 14.17 -0.13 1.63
C PRO A 68 14.90 -0.32 0.29
N ALA A 69 14.32 -1.05 -0.67
CA ALA A 69 14.91 -1.29 -1.99
C ALA A 69 14.23 -0.51 -3.12
N LEU A 70 13.27 0.38 -2.82
CA LEU A 70 12.48 1.06 -3.86
C LEU A 70 13.35 2.00 -4.68
N LYS A 71 13.32 1.82 -6.00
CA LYS A 71 14.04 2.64 -6.97
C LYS A 71 13.10 3.45 -7.85
N SER A 72 11.92 2.89 -8.14
CA SER A 72 10.91 3.52 -8.99
C SER A 72 9.56 3.55 -8.28
N LEU A 73 8.99 4.74 -8.19
CA LEU A 73 7.61 4.97 -7.78
C LEU A 73 6.92 5.75 -8.90
N GLU A 74 5.88 5.16 -9.48
CA GLU A 74 5.07 5.78 -10.52
C GLU A 74 3.61 5.82 -10.07
N ILE A 75 3.02 7.00 -10.10
CA ILE A 75 1.61 7.21 -9.78
C ILE A 75 1.04 8.07 -10.91
N GLU A 76 0.08 7.51 -11.65
CA GLU A 76 -0.48 8.11 -12.85
C GLU A 76 -2.02 7.99 -12.80
N ASN A 77 -2.73 9.08 -13.07
CA ASN A 77 -4.20 9.09 -13.15
C ASN A 77 -4.92 8.48 -11.93
N CYS A 78 -4.52 8.88 -10.72
CA CYS A 78 -5.20 8.51 -9.46
C CYS A 78 -5.85 9.76 -8.82
N PRO A 79 -7.04 10.19 -9.27
CA PRO A 79 -7.62 11.48 -8.88
C PRO A 79 -8.03 11.57 -7.40
N GLU A 80 -8.50 10.48 -6.80
CA GLU A 80 -8.93 10.45 -5.39
C GLU A 80 -7.77 10.24 -4.39
N LEU A 81 -6.53 10.17 -4.88
CA LEU A 81 -5.36 9.92 -4.04
C LEU A 81 -5.06 11.15 -3.18
N LYS A 82 -5.43 11.09 -1.89
CA LYS A 82 -5.21 12.18 -0.92
C LYS A 82 -3.79 12.17 -0.35
N GLY A 83 -3.14 11.02 -0.36
CA GLY A 83 -1.77 10.85 0.11
C GLY A 83 -1.36 9.39 0.03
N PHE A 84 -0.05 9.15 0.00
CA PHE A 84 0.46 7.79 -0.03
C PHE A 84 0.07 7.01 1.24
N ILE A 85 0.16 7.65 2.39
CA ILE A 85 -0.44 7.18 3.65
C ILE A 85 -1.60 8.12 3.94
N HIS A 86 -2.82 7.58 3.98
CA HIS A 86 -3.99 8.42 4.21
C HIS A 86 -4.31 8.48 5.71
N LYS A 87 -4.69 9.67 6.17
CA LYS A 87 -5.17 9.91 7.53
C LYS A 87 -6.68 10.08 7.49
N SER A 88 -7.36 9.49 8.46
CA SER A 88 -8.75 9.87 8.73
C SER A 88 -8.75 11.29 9.32
N MET A 89 -9.64 12.17 8.84
CA MET A 89 -9.91 13.46 9.50
C MET A 89 -10.69 13.24 10.78
#